data_AF-A0A0S7WLX0-F1
#
_entry.id   AF-A0A0S7WLX0-F1
#
_cell.length_a   1.000
_cell.length_b   1.000
_cell.length_c   1.000
_cell.angle_alpha   90.00
_cell.angle_beta   90.00
_cell.angle_gamma   90.00
#
_symmetry.space_group_name_H-M   'P 1'
#
loop_
_entity.id
_entity.type
_entity.pdbx_description
1 polymer ?
#
loop_
_entity_poly.entity_id
_entity_poly.type
_entity_poly.pdbx_seq_one_letter_code
_entity_poly.pdbx_strand_id
1 'polypeptide(L)'
;MTFVYLLIICIFVLLALLFGLQNASQYVGEVNFLYWRATNIPLILVLFQALAVGVVFTLILAAVFEIKLRRRIRRQSKQIRELTEELSALRSLPLQESEREE
;
A
#
# COMPACT_ATOMS: atom_id res chain seq x y z
N MET A 1 -2.93 1.89 19.40
CA MET A 1 -2.24 1.92 18.10
C MET A 1 -2.50 3.23 17.35
N THR A 2 -3.75 3.59 17.03
CA THR A 2 -4.09 4.85 16.31
C THR A 2 -3.55 6.11 16.97
N PHE A 3 -3.66 6.22 18.30
CA PHE A 3 -3.13 7.36 19.05
C PHE A 3 -1.60 7.52 18.92
N VAL A 4 -0.86 6.40 18.95
CA VAL A 4 0.61 6.41 18.78
C VAL A 4 0.98 6.85 17.37
N TYR A 5 0.27 6.38 16.34
CA TYR A 5 0.48 6.84 14.96
C TYR A 5 0.20 8.34 14.81
N LEU A 6 -0.88 8.85 15.41
CA LEU A 6 -1.19 10.27 15.40
C LEU A 6 -0.12 11.11 16.10
N LEU A 7 0.40 10.65 17.25
CA LEU A 7 1.50 11.30 17.95
C LEU A 7 2.76 11.38 17.08
N ILE A 8 3.15 10.27 16.44
CA ILE A 8 4.31 10.21 15.55
C ILE A 8 4.14 11.16 14.36
N ILE A 9 2.95 11.17 13.73
CA ILE A 9 2.65 12.09 12.62
C ILE A 9 2.74 13.54 13.09
N CYS A 10 2.21 13.86 14.26
CA CYS A 10 2.26 15.21 14.82
C CYS A 10 3.71 15.67 15.06
N ILE A 11 4.54 14.82 15.68
CA ILE A 11 5.97 15.08 15.89
C ILE A 11 6.66 15.31 14.55
N PHE A 12 6.40 14.46 13.55
CA PHE A 12 6.99 14.59 12.23
C PHE A 12 6.61 15.91 11.54
N VAL A 13 5.33 16.31 11.62
CA VAL A 13 4.85 17.60 11.09
C VAL A 13 5.53 18.77 11.78
N LEU A 14 5.68 18.74 13.11
CA LEU A 14 6.39 19.78 13.85
C LEU A 14 7.86 19.87 13.44
N LEU A 15 8.54 18.73 13.26
CA LEU A 15 9.92 18.71 12.77
C LEU A 15 10.04 19.28 11.36
N ALA A 16 9.13 18.94 10.46
CA ALA A 16 9.10 19.50 9.10
C ALA A 16 8.87 21.02 9.11
N LEU A 17 7.99 21.51 9.99
CA LEU A 17 7.73 22.93 10.16
C LEU A 17 8.97 23.67 10.69
N LEU A 18 9.59 23.14 11.74
CA LEU A 18 10.82 23.69 12.33
C LEU A 18 11.95 23.74 11.31
N PHE A 19 12.12 22.65 10.55
CA PHE A 19 13.10 22.58 9.47
C PHE A 19 12.82 23.65 8.41
N GLY A 20 11.56 23.82 7.98
CA GLY A 20 11.18 24.85 7.03
C GLY A 20 11.46 26.26 7.53
N LEU A 21 11.19 26.54 8.81
CA LEU A 21 11.44 27.84 9.42
C LEU A 21 12.94 28.14 9.53
N GLN A 22 13.75 27.17 9.97
CA GLN A 22 15.20 27.32 10.07
C GLN A 22 15.86 27.56 8.72
N ASN A 23 15.25 27.06 7.63
CA ASN A 23 15.76 27.18 6.27
C ASN A 23 14.96 28.18 5.43
N ALA A 24 14.15 29.05 6.04
CA ALA A 24 13.23 29.93 5.30
C ALA A 24 13.95 30.94 4.37
N SER A 25 15.20 31.28 4.68
CA SER A 25 16.05 32.15 3.86
C SER A 25 16.93 31.39 2.86
N GLN A 26 16.85 30.06 2.81
CA GLN A 26 17.65 29.24 1.91
C GLN A 26 16.96 29.09 0.55
N TYR A 27 17.70 29.43 -0.51
CA TYR A 27 17.24 29.34 -1.89
C TYR A 27 18.19 28.44 -2.68
N VAL A 28 17.62 27.66 -3.59
CA VAL A 28 18.38 26.81 -4.52
C VAL A 28 18.57 27.60 -5.81
N GLY A 29 19.83 27.79 -6.21
CA GLY A 29 20.20 28.59 -7.37
C GLY A 29 19.59 28.06 -8.68
N GLU A 30 19.67 26.75 -8.91
CA GLU A 30 19.07 26.09 -10.07
C GLU A 30 18.58 24.68 -9.71
N VAL A 31 17.37 24.36 -10.15
CA VAL A 31 16.76 23.03 -10.08
C VAL A 31 16.35 22.63 -11.48
N ASN A 32 16.88 21.51 -11.96
CA ASN A 32 16.50 20.89 -13.23
C ASN A 32 15.73 19.60 -12.96
N PHE A 33 14.50 19.50 -13.47
CA PHE A 33 13.64 18.33 -13.30
C PHE A 33 12.93 17.98 -14.61
N LEU A 34 13.33 16.86 -15.22
CA LEU A 34 12.92 16.48 -16.59
C LEU A 34 13.09 17.65 -17.56
N TYR A 35 11.99 18.26 -18.00
CA TYR A 35 11.95 19.38 -18.95
C TYR A 35 11.78 20.74 -18.26
N TRP A 36 11.66 20.76 -16.94
CA TRP A 36 11.40 21.96 -16.16
C TRP A 36 12.71 22.44 -15.56
N ARG A 37 13.01 23.72 -15.76
CA ARG A 37 14.10 24.41 -15.10
C ARG A 37 13.53 25.52 -14.26
N ALA A 38 13.96 25.59 -13.02
CA ALA A 38 13.60 26.68 -12.14
C ALA A 38 14.82 27.20 -11.41
N THR A 39 14.86 28.52 -11.23
CA THR A 39 15.98 29.22 -10.61
C THR A 39 15.51 29.99 -9.41
N ASN A 40 16.39 30.10 -8.41
CA ASN A 40 16.15 30.88 -7.20
C ASN A 40 14.84 30.51 -6.48
N ILE A 41 14.59 29.21 -6.32
CA ILE A 41 13.40 28.69 -5.63
C ILE A 41 13.75 28.43 -4.15
N PRO A 42 12.86 28.77 -3.20
CA PRO A 42 13.01 28.39 -1.80
C PRO A 42 13.26 26.90 -1.62
N LEU A 43 14.28 26.53 -0.83
CA LEU A 43 14.64 25.14 -0.56
C LEU A 43 13.45 24.29 -0.09
N ILE A 44 12.60 24.88 0.75
CA ILE A 44 11.42 24.22 1.30
C ILE A 44 10.45 23.73 0.21
N LEU A 45 10.27 24.50 -0.88
CA LEU A 45 9.38 24.10 -1.98
C LEU A 45 9.92 22.90 -2.75
N VAL A 46 11.24 22.86 -2.98
CA VAL A 46 11.91 21.73 -3.64
C VAL A 46 11.73 20.46 -2.82
N LEU A 47 11.90 20.54 -1.50
CA LEU A 47 11.71 19.41 -0.60
C LEU A 47 10.25 18.93 -0.52
N PHE A 48 9.29 19.86 -0.47
CA PHE A 48 7.87 19.51 -0.51
C PHE A 48 7.50 18.81 -1.82
N GLN A 49 8.04 19.27 -2.95
CA GLN A 49 7.79 18.64 -4.24
C GLN A 49 8.39 17.23 -4.31
N ALA A 50 9.64 17.05 -3.85
CA ALA A 50 10.27 15.74 -3.77
C ALA A 50 9.48 14.78 -2.86
N LEU A 51 9.03 15.26 -1.70
CA LEU A 51 8.17 14.50 -0.78
C LEU A 51 6.85 14.11 -1.46
N ALA A 52 6.18 15.05 -2.12
CA ALA A 52 4.91 14.81 -2.80
C ALA A 52 5.05 13.73 -3.88
N VAL A 53 6.12 13.78 -4.68
CA VAL A 53 6.43 12.74 -5.67
C VAL A 53 6.63 11.38 -4.99
N GLY A 54 7.39 11.33 -3.89
CA GLY A 54 7.58 10.10 -3.12
C GLY A 54 6.27 9.53 -2.57
N VAL A 55 5.37 10.38 -2.07
CA VAL A 55 4.05 9.98 -1.58
C VAL A 55 3.20 9.41 -2.72
N VAL A 56 3.11 10.12 -3.84
CA VAL A 56 2.35 9.65 -5.02
C VAL A 56 2.89 8.31 -5.51
N PHE A 57 4.21 8.17 -5.61
CA PHE A 57 4.85 6.92 -6.00
C PHE A 57 4.50 5.77 -5.05
N THR A 58 4.57 6.02 -3.74
CA THR A 58 4.22 5.03 -2.71
C THR A 58 2.74 4.64 -2.77
N LEU A 59 1.83 5.59 -3.01
CA LEU A 59 0.41 5.32 -3.17
C LEU A 59 0.12 4.44 -4.40
N ILE A 60 0.81 4.70 -5.52
CA ILE A 60 0.70 3.86 -6.72
C ILE A 60 1.16 2.42 -6.42
N LEU A 61 2.31 2.26 -5.76
CA LEU A 61 2.80 0.93 -5.37
C LEU A 61 1.83 0.22 -4.42
N ALA A 62 1.34 0.91 -3.40
CA ALA A 62 0.38 0.38 -2.45
C ALA A 62 -0.91 -0.09 -3.16
N ALA A 63 -1.44 0.70 -4.10
CA ALA A 63 -2.62 0.32 -4.88
C ALA A 63 -2.37 -0.94 -5.72
N VAL A 64 -1.21 -1.05 -6.38
CA VAL A 64 -0.84 -2.24 -7.16
C VAL A 64 -0.75 -3.49 -6.26
N PHE A 65 -0.10 -3.37 -5.11
CA PHE A 65 0.02 -4.48 -4.16
C PHE A 65 -1.34 -4.89 -3.59
N GLU A 66 -2.19 -3.92 -3.26
CA GLU A 66 -3.53 -4.15 -2.74
C GLU A 66 -4.41 -4.90 -3.75
N ILE A 67 -4.34 -4.53 -5.04
CA ILE A 67 -5.05 -5.25 -6.11
C ILE A 67 -4.56 -6.70 -6.20
N LYS A 68 -3.24 -6.93 -6.18
CA LYS A 68 -2.67 -8.29 -6.22
C LYS A 68 -3.10 -9.11 -5.00
N LEU A 69 -3.10 -8.50 -3.83
CA LEU A 69 -3.49 -9.15 -2.58
C LEU A 69 -4.97 -9.55 -2.62
N ARG A 70 -5.86 -8.64 -3.03
CA ARG A 70 -7.30 -8.93 -3.18
C ARG A 70 -7.57 -10.03 -4.20
N ARG A 71 -6.84 -10.04 -5.32
CA ARG A 71 -6.94 -11.12 -6.33
C ARG A 71 -6.51 -12.47 -5.74
N ARG A 72 -5.42 -12.50 -4.97
CA ARG A 72 -4.96 -13.72 -4.29
C ARG A 72 -5.99 -14.22 -3.28
N ILE A 73 -6.54 -13.34 -2.44
CA ILE A 73 -7.60 -13.68 -1.49
C ILE A 73 -8.79 -14.29 -2.22
N ARG A 74 -9.30 -13.63 -3.27
CA ARG A 74 -10.44 -14.15 -4.05
C ARG A 74 -10.17 -15.53 -4.65
N ARG A 75 -8.97 -15.75 -5.21
CA ARG A 75 -8.58 -17.06 -5.78
C ARG A 75 -8.55 -18.13 -4.69
N GLN A 76 -7.92 -17.85 -3.55
CA GLN A 76 -7.81 -18.79 -2.44
C GLN A 76 -9.19 -19.11 -1.85
N SER A 77 -10.06 -18.11 -1.66
CA SER A 77 -11.43 -18.33 -1.19
C SER A 77 -12.25 -19.19 -2.15
N LYS A 78 -12.07 -19.00 -3.47
CA LYS A 78 -12.73 -19.85 -4.47
C LYS A 78 -12.27 -21.30 -4.38
N GLN A 79 -10.95 -21.53 -4.27
CA GLN A 79 -10.38 -22.87 -4.12
C GLN A 79 -10.86 -23.57 -2.84
N ILE A 80 -10.92 -22.84 -1.71
CA ILE A 80 -11.46 -23.38 -0.46
C ILE A 80 -12.91 -23.81 -0.65
N ARG A 81 -13.72 -22.99 -1.31
CA ARG A 81 -15.13 -23.31 -1.58
C ARG A 81 -15.27 -24.57 -2.46
N GLU A 82 -14.55 -24.63 -3.58
CA GLU A 82 -14.57 -25.79 -4.49
C GLU A 82 -14.15 -27.07 -3.77
N LEU A 83 -13.04 -27.05 -3.03
CA LEU A 83 -12.56 -28.20 -2.25
C LEU A 83 -13.55 -28.61 -1.15
N THR A 84 -14.25 -27.66 -0.54
CA THR A 84 -15.25 -27.95 0.50
C THR A 84 -16.50 -28.60 -0.11
N GLU A 85 -16.94 -28.13 -1.29
CA GLU A 85 -18.05 -28.72 -2.04
C GLU A 85 -17.71 -30.16 -2.49
N GLU A 86 -16.49 -30.40 -3.00
CA GLU A 86 -16.00 -31.75 -3.33
C GLU A 86 -16.00 -32.68 -2.12
N LEU A 87 -15.45 -32.23 -0.98
CA LEU A 87 -15.41 -33.01 0.24
C LEU A 87 -16.83 -33.38 0.72
N SER A 88 -17.79 -32.46 0.59
CA SER A 88 -19.19 -32.71 0.91
C SER A 88 -19.82 -33.73 -0.03
N ALA A 89 -19.56 -33.62 -1.34
CA ALA A 89 -20.06 -34.56 -2.34
C ALA A 89 -19.54 -35.98 -2.08
N LEU A 90 -18.24 -36.12 -1.79
CA LEU A 90 -17.66 -37.43 -1.43
C LEU A 90 -18.26 -38.02 -0.16
N ARG A 91 -18.55 -37.19 0.86
CA ARG A 91 -19.19 -37.65 2.11
C ARG A 91 -20.66 -38.03 1.94
N SER A 92 -21.32 -37.48 0.93
CA SER A 92 -22.72 -37.78 0.59
C SER A 92 -22.88 -38.98 -0.34
N LEU A 93 -21.79 -39.58 -0.82
CA LEU A 93 -21.87 -40.86 -1.53
C LEU A 93 -22.42 -41.90 -0.55
N PRO A 94 -23.56 -42.54 -0.84
CA PRO A 94 -23.99 -43.68 -0.06
C PRO A 94 -22.88 -44.71 -0.20
N LEU A 95 -22.34 -45.18 0.93
CA LEU A 95 -21.53 -46.38 0.95
C LEU A 95 -22.41 -47.43 0.28
N GLN A 96 -22.11 -47.81 -0.96
CA GLN A 96 -22.65 -49.03 -1.53
C GLN A 96 -22.16 -50.10 -0.58
N GLU A 97 -23.06 -50.51 0.30
CA GLU A 97 -22.93 -51.70 1.12
C GLU A 97 -22.38 -52.77 0.19
N SER A 98 -21.20 -53.26 0.52
CA SER A 98 -20.68 -54.53 0.05
C SER A 98 -21.52 -55.68 0.63
N GLU A 99 -22.84 -55.55 0.57
CA GLU A 99 -23.86 -56.55 0.88
C GLU A 99 -24.55 -56.92 -0.43
N ARG A 100 -23.81 -57.68 -1.24
CA ARG A 100 -24.23 -58.61 -2.30
C ARG A 100 -22.90 -59.12 -2.82
N GLU A 101 -22.51 -60.38 -2.60
CA GLU A 101 -23.33 -61.58 -2.74
C GLU A 101 -22.98 -62.59 -1.62
N GLU A 102 -24.04 -63.12 -1.01
CA GLU A 102 -24.07 -64.43 -0.34
C GLU A 102 -23.71 -65.55 -1.32
#